data_AF-A0A3N5X300-F1
#
_entry.id   AF-A0A3N5X300-F1
#
_cell.length_a   1.000
_cell.length_b   1.000
_cell.length_c   1.000
_cell.angle_alpha   90.00
_cell.angle_beta   90.00
_cell.angle_gamma   90.00
#
_symmetry.space_group_name_H-M   'P 1'
#
loop_
_entity.id
_entity.type
_entity.pdbx_description
1 polymer ?
#
loop_
_entity_poly.entity_id
_entity_poly.type
_entity_poly.pdbx_seq_one_letter_code
_entity_poly.pdbx_strand_id
1 'polypeptide(L)'
;PGFGFGKTVDHNFELLQNLGDFSIAGLPVLVGVSRKSMIWRTLKISAEEALNGTTVLNAVALINGADILRVHDVKEAVQTIQLIRRINDLRTTDFGIPID
;
A
#
# COMPACT_ATOMS: atom_id res chain seq x y z
N PRO A 1 -2.37 -6.25 -8.88
CA PRO A 1 -1.39 -7.35 -8.66
C PRO A 1 -1.91 -8.57 -7.83
N GLY A 2 -3.08 -8.50 -7.17
CA GLY A 2 -3.77 -9.70 -6.65
C GLY A 2 -3.13 -10.34 -5.42
N PHE A 3 -3.14 -9.62 -4.29
CA PHE A 3 -2.64 -10.11 -3.00
C PHE A 3 -3.50 -11.23 -2.42
N GLY A 4 -2.85 -12.31 -1.99
CA GLY A 4 -3.48 -13.47 -1.36
C GLY A 4 -4.13 -14.49 -2.32
N PHE A 5 -3.91 -14.38 -3.64
CA PHE A 5 -4.37 -15.37 -4.63
C PHE A 5 -3.22 -16.32 -5.01
N GLY A 6 -3.17 -17.50 -4.38
CA GLY A 6 -2.16 -18.52 -4.67
C GLY A 6 -0.71 -18.14 -4.29
N LYS A 7 -0.53 -17.07 -3.51
CA LYS A 7 0.78 -16.53 -3.12
C LYS A 7 1.12 -16.88 -1.67
N THR A 8 2.37 -17.21 -1.40
CA THR A 8 2.92 -17.30 -0.03
C THR A 8 2.94 -15.91 0.62
N VAL A 9 3.20 -15.86 1.92
CA VAL A 9 3.37 -14.57 2.63
C VAL A 9 4.50 -13.77 1.97
N ASP A 10 5.64 -14.39 1.73
CA ASP A 10 6.83 -13.74 1.15
C ASP A 10 6.56 -13.23 -0.27
N HIS A 11 5.90 -14.01 -1.13
CA HIS A 11 5.51 -13.55 -2.47
C HIS A 11 4.61 -12.31 -2.43
N ASN A 12 3.77 -12.16 -1.39
CA ASN A 12 2.94 -10.97 -1.25
C ASN A 12 3.76 -9.75 -0.82
N PHE A 13 4.80 -9.92 0.01
CA PHE A 13 5.69 -8.80 0.38
C PHE A 13 6.60 -8.40 -0.77
N GLU A 14 7.14 -9.35 -1.52
CA GLU A 14 7.92 -9.08 -2.73
C GLU A 14 7.10 -8.31 -3.77
N LEU A 15 5.84 -8.70 -3.97
CA LEU A 15 4.91 -7.97 -4.84
C LEU A 15 4.64 -6.53 -4.37
N LEU A 16 4.56 -6.32 -3.05
CA LEU A 16 4.37 -4.98 -2.48
C LEU A 16 5.65 -4.13 -2.62
N GLN A 17 6.82 -4.74 -2.44
CA GLN A 17 8.12 -4.10 -2.60
C GLN A 17 8.33 -3.63 -4.04
N ASN A 18 8.01 -4.48 -5.02
CA ASN A 18 8.22 -4.22 -6.43
C ASN A 18 6.96 -3.64 -7.12
N LEU A 19 6.13 -2.91 -6.37
CA LEU A 19 4.88 -2.36 -6.91
C LEU A 19 5.13 -1.32 -8.01
N GLY A 20 6.25 -0.58 -7.91
CA GLY A 20 6.66 0.42 -8.89
C GLY A 20 6.85 -0.15 -10.30
N ASP A 21 7.22 -1.42 -10.44
CA ASP A 21 7.42 -2.07 -11.74
C ASP A 21 6.12 -2.18 -12.55
N PHE A 22 4.95 -2.14 -11.89
CA PHE A 22 3.65 -2.15 -12.58
C PHE A 22 3.34 -0.82 -13.27
N SER A 23 4.05 0.26 -12.94
CA SER A 23 3.89 1.57 -13.61
C SER A 23 4.22 1.54 -15.11
N ILE A 24 5.07 0.59 -15.55
CA ILE A 24 5.46 0.39 -16.96
C ILE A 24 4.23 0.20 -17.86
N ALA A 25 3.13 -0.34 -17.32
CA ALA A 25 1.89 -0.53 -18.07
C ALA A 25 1.15 0.79 -18.38
N GLY A 26 1.54 1.93 -17.78
CA GLY A 26 0.89 3.23 -17.97
C GLY A 26 -0.55 3.29 -17.44
N LEU A 27 -0.92 2.37 -16.56
CA LEU A 27 -2.28 2.23 -16.01
C LEU A 27 -2.28 2.37 -14.49
N PRO A 28 -3.37 2.90 -13.89
CA PRO A 28 -3.49 3.00 -12.44
C PRO A 28 -3.37 1.65 -11.73
N VAL A 29 -2.59 1.61 -10.65
CA VAL A 29 -2.35 0.41 -9.85
C VAL A 29 -3.29 0.36 -8.65
N LEU A 30 -4.16 -0.65 -8.63
CA LEU A 30 -5.03 -0.96 -7.49
C LEU A 30 -4.37 -1.96 -6.54
N VAL A 31 -4.29 -1.61 -5.26
CA VAL A 31 -3.78 -2.45 -4.16
C VAL A 31 -4.88 -2.77 -3.16
N GLY A 32 -4.94 -4.03 -2.72
CA GLY A 32 -5.91 -4.50 -1.74
C GLY A 32 -5.29 -5.48 -0.73
N VAL A 33 -4.70 -4.91 0.33
CA VAL A 33 -4.04 -5.67 1.41
C VAL A 33 -4.85 -5.74 2.71
N SER A 34 -5.95 -4.98 2.81
CA SER A 34 -6.75 -4.86 4.03
C SER A 34 -7.21 -6.22 4.58
N ARG A 35 -6.81 -6.50 5.83
CA ARG A 35 -7.11 -7.73 6.59
C ARG A 35 -6.66 -9.03 5.91
N LYS A 36 -5.73 -8.97 4.95
CA LYS A 36 -5.23 -10.15 4.22
C LYS A 36 -4.33 -11.00 5.10
N SER A 37 -4.25 -12.29 4.76
CA SER A 37 -3.42 -13.29 5.44
C SER A 37 -1.95 -12.92 5.54
N MET A 38 -1.42 -12.18 4.56
CA MET A 38 -0.05 -11.66 4.64
C MET A 38 0.20 -10.79 5.89
N ILE A 39 -0.82 -10.14 6.44
CA ILE A 39 -0.68 -9.28 7.63
C ILE A 39 -0.77 -10.16 8.89
N TRP A 40 -1.93 -10.79 9.08
CA TRP A 40 -2.23 -11.44 10.35
C TRP A 40 -1.42 -12.73 10.57
N ARG A 41 -1.00 -13.44 9.51
CA ARG A 41 -0.08 -14.57 9.65
C ARG A 41 1.33 -14.13 10.03
N THR A 42 1.80 -13.03 9.46
CA THR A 42 3.14 -12.48 9.74
C THR A 42 3.23 -11.97 11.17
N LEU A 43 2.20 -11.26 11.62
CA LEU A 43 2.14 -10.69 12.96
C LEU A 43 1.65 -11.70 14.02
N LYS A 44 1.20 -12.90 13.62
CA LYS A 44 0.63 -13.93 14.49
C LYS A 44 -0.56 -13.43 15.32
N ILE A 45 -1.45 -12.68 14.67
CA ILE A 45 -2.68 -12.10 15.25
C ILE A 45 -3.91 -12.58 14.46
N SER A 46 -5.11 -12.15 14.87
CA SER A 46 -6.34 -12.37 14.12
C SER A 46 -6.53 -11.37 12.96
N ALA A 47 -7.49 -11.65 12.06
CA ALA A 47 -7.81 -10.73 10.96
C ALA A 47 -8.50 -9.44 11.46
N GLU A 48 -9.19 -9.52 12.58
CA GLU A 48 -9.87 -8.43 13.27
C GLU A 48 -8.87 -7.44 13.86
N GLU A 49 -7.74 -7.93 14.36
CA GLU A 49 -6.65 -7.13 14.93
C GLU A 49 -5.71 -6.53 13.87
N ALA A 50 -5.90 -6.89 12.60
CA ALA A 50 -5.00 -6.53 11.50
C ALA A 50 -5.10 -5.06 11.04
N LEU A 51 -5.86 -4.21 11.73
CA LEU A 51 -6.06 -2.80 11.33
C LEU A 51 -4.74 -2.03 11.30
N ASN A 52 -3.93 -2.14 12.36
CA ASN A 52 -2.64 -1.44 12.40
C ASN A 52 -1.72 -1.89 11.25
N GLY A 53 -1.57 -3.19 11.05
CA GLY A 53 -0.80 -3.73 9.93
C GLY A 53 -1.37 -3.33 8.55
N THR A 54 -2.70 -3.22 8.43
CA THR A 54 -3.37 -2.75 7.20
C THR A 54 -2.99 -1.30 6.91
N THR A 55 -3.05 -0.42 7.91
CA THR A 55 -2.66 0.99 7.78
C THR A 55 -1.20 1.13 7.34
N VAL A 56 -0.29 0.36 7.96
CA VAL A 56 1.13 0.35 7.59
C VAL A 56 1.32 -0.10 6.14
N LEU A 57 0.72 -1.22 5.72
CA LEU A 57 0.89 -1.70 4.36
C LEU A 57 0.18 -0.84 3.30
N ASN A 58 -0.90 -0.14 3.67
CA ASN A 58 -1.50 0.87 2.80
C ASN A 58 -0.54 2.05 2.57
N ALA A 59 0.13 2.54 3.62
CA ALA A 59 1.14 3.59 3.48
C ALA A 59 2.30 3.14 2.58
N VAL A 60 2.82 1.92 2.79
CA VAL A 60 3.87 1.35 1.94
C VAL A 60 3.41 1.22 0.49
N ALA A 61 2.17 0.77 0.26
CA ALA A 61 1.60 0.67 -1.09
C ALA A 61 1.57 2.04 -1.78
N LEU A 62 1.13 3.10 -1.09
CA LEU A 62 1.11 4.46 -1.64
C LEU A 62 2.51 4.98 -1.94
N ILE A 63 3.48 4.74 -1.06
CA ILE A 63 4.89 5.11 -1.26
C ILE A 63 5.46 4.39 -2.49
N ASN A 64 5.08 3.14 -2.70
CA ASN A 64 5.55 2.32 -3.82
C ASN A 64 4.72 2.50 -5.10
N GLY A 65 3.89 3.55 -5.19
CA GLY A 65 3.19 3.92 -6.42
C GLY A 65 1.79 3.36 -6.61
N ALA A 66 1.09 2.95 -5.54
CA ALA A 66 -0.33 2.60 -5.64
C ALA A 66 -1.20 3.85 -5.89
N ASP A 67 -2.07 3.80 -6.89
CA ASP A 67 -3.04 4.86 -7.16
C ASP A 67 -4.35 4.67 -6.40
N ILE A 68 -4.76 3.41 -6.19
CA ILE A 68 -6.05 3.06 -5.62
C ILE A 68 -5.88 2.04 -4.50
N LEU A 69 -6.46 2.33 -3.33
CA LEU A 69 -6.53 1.40 -2.21
C LEU A 69 -7.94 0.79 -2.09
N ARG A 70 -8.03 -0.53 -2.11
CA ARG A 70 -9.24 -1.30 -1.75
C ARG A 70 -9.18 -1.73 -0.30
N VAL A 71 -10.05 -1.17 0.53
CA VAL A 71 -10.04 -1.36 1.99
C VAL A 71 -11.41 -1.72 2.56
N HIS A 72 -11.42 -2.33 3.74
CA HIS A 72 -12.63 -2.50 4.55
C HIS A 72 -12.86 -1.30 5.47
N ASP A 73 -11.77 -0.76 6.03
CA ASP A 73 -11.77 0.32 7.03
C ASP A 73 -11.45 1.67 6.34
N VAL A 74 -12.48 2.35 5.85
CA VAL A 74 -12.36 3.53 4.97
C VAL A 74 -11.77 4.74 5.70
N LYS A 75 -12.14 4.97 6.95
CA LYS A 75 -11.72 6.14 7.74
C LYS A 75 -10.19 6.18 7.88
N GLU A 76 -9.60 5.07 8.29
CA GLU A 76 -8.17 4.91 8.53
C GLU A 76 -7.38 4.97 7.22
N ALA A 77 -7.94 4.43 6.13
CA ALA A 77 -7.34 4.56 4.81
C ALA A 77 -7.30 6.02 4.33
N VAL A 78 -8.37 6.78 4.53
CA VAL A 78 -8.41 8.22 4.19
C VAL A 78 -7.37 9.00 5.01
N GLN A 79 -7.27 8.73 6.32
CA GLN A 79 -6.25 9.35 7.17
C GLN A 79 -4.83 9.04 6.69
N THR A 80 -4.59 7.77 6.30
CA THR A 80 -3.30 7.35 5.72
C THR A 80 -2.98 8.13 4.44
N ILE A 81 -3.94 8.25 3.52
CA ILE A 81 -3.77 8.99 2.27
C ILE A 81 -3.46 10.46 2.55
N GLN A 82 -4.17 11.10 3.49
CA GLN A 82 -3.93 12.50 3.85
C GLN A 82 -2.52 12.74 4.36
N LEU A 83 -2.02 11.86 5.24
CA LEU A 83 -0.66 11.95 5.79
C LEU A 83 0.40 11.74 4.71
N ILE A 84 0.25 10.72 3.85
CA ILE A 84 1.20 10.46 2.76
C ILE A 84 1.21 11.60 1.75
N ARG A 85 0.04 12.15 1.37
CA ARG A 85 -0.04 13.34 0.51
C ARG A 85 0.70 14.51 1.12
N ARG A 86 0.49 14.79 2.41
CA ARG A 86 1.18 15.89 3.09
C ARG A 86 2.71 15.73 3.06
N ILE A 87 3.22 14.51 3.19
CA ILE A 87 4.65 14.22 3.06
C ILE A 87 5.14 14.48 1.63
N ASN A 88 4.38 14.05 0.61
CA ASN A 88 4.74 14.23 -0.79
C ASN A 88 4.69 15.71 -1.21
N ASP A 89 3.72 16.49 -0.72
CA ASP A 89 3.59 17.92 -1.00
C ASP A 89 4.81 18.73 -0.50
N LEU A 90 5.50 18.27 0.54
CA LEU A 90 6.73 18.91 1.03
C LEU A 90 7.95 18.58 0.15
N ARG A 91 7.97 17.39 -0.47
CA ARG A 91 9.09 16.99 -1.34
C ARG A 91 9.11 17.76 -2.66
N THR A 92 7.96 18.18 -3.15
CA THR A 92 7.85 19.00 -4.37
C THR A 92 8.22 20.47 -4.13
N THR A 93 8.16 20.96 -2.89
CA THR A 93 8.50 22.37 -2.58
C THR A 93 9.99 22.65 -2.47
N ASP A 94 10.85 21.64 -2.28
CA ASP A 94 12.27 21.86 -2.01
C ASP A 94 13.14 22.01 -3.27
N PHE A 95 12.68 21.60 -4.46
CA PHE A 95 13.48 21.73 -5.70
C PHE A 95 12.73 22.04 -6.99
N GLY A 96 11.39 22.11 -7.03
CA GLY A 96 10.65 22.57 -8.23
C GLY A 96 10.89 21.79 -9.53
N ILE A 97 11.55 20.63 -9.49
CA ILE A 97 11.78 19.76 -10.64
C ILE A 97 10.93 18.50 -10.43
N PRO A 98 9.98 18.19 -11.34
CA PRO A 98 9.33 16.88 -11.34
C PRO A 98 10.36 15.81 -11.64
N ILE A 99 10.44 14.78 -10.80
CA ILE A 99 11.07 13.51 -11.16
C ILE A 99 9.98 12.69 -11.86
N ASP A 100 10.09 12.66 -13.19
CA ASP A 100 9.46 11.69 -14.08
C ASP A 100 10.00 10.27 -13.87
#